data_AF-A0A7C5P0H6-F1
#
_entry.id   AF-A0A7C5P0H6-F1
#
_cell.length_a   1.000
_cell.length_b   1.000
_cell.length_c   1.000
_cell.angle_alpha   90.00
_cell.angle_beta   90.00
_cell.angle_gamma   90.00
#
_symmetry.space_group_name_H-M   'P 1'
#
loop_
_entity.id
_entity.type
_entity.pdbx_description
1 polymer ?
#
loop_
_entity_poly.entity_id
_entity_poly.type
_entity_poly.pdbx_seq_one_letter_code
_entity_poly.pdbx_strand_id
1 'polypeptide(L)' 'MRWIWIDRFIEFVPTVKATAVKNISLAEEHLHDHWSPWPVMPASLMIEGMAQTAGIL' A
#
# COMPACT_ATOMS: atom_id res chain seq x y z
N MET A 1 5.40 10.37 9.52
CA MET A 1 3.96 10.18 9.24
C MET A 1 3.64 8.70 9.37
N ARG A 2 2.36 8.41 9.65
CA ARG A 2 1.78 7.12 10.02
C ARG A 2 1.94 6.11 8.86
N TRP A 3 2.47 4.92 9.14
CA TRP A 3 2.73 3.83 8.18
C TRP A 3 1.42 3.20 7.67
N ILE A 4 0.69 3.90 6.81
CA ILE A 4 -0.54 3.43 6.17
C ILE A 4 -0.26 3.29 4.67
N TRP A 5 -0.45 2.09 4.14
CA TRP A 5 -0.14 1.73 2.75
C TRP A 5 -1.39 1.44 1.91
N ILE A 6 -2.54 1.93 2.37
CA ILE A 6 -3.81 1.94 1.65
C ILE A 6 -4.44 3.32 1.73
N ASP A 7 -5.03 3.80 0.64
CA ASP A 7 -5.74 5.09 0.65
C ASP A 7 -7.25 4.87 0.89
N ARG A 8 -7.80 3.78 0.36
CA ARG A 8 -9.25 3.52 0.37
C ARG A 8 -9.59 2.05 0.13
N PHE A 9 -10.59 1.54 0.83
CA PHE A 9 -11.30 0.31 0.45
C PHE A 9 -12.29 0.58 -0.69
N ILE A 10 -12.25 -0.26 -1.72
CA ILE A 10 -13.21 -0.23 -2.83
C ILE A 10 -14.22 -1.39 -2.76
N GLU A 11 -13.93 -2.42 -1.96
CA GLU A 11 -14.84 -3.53 -1.67
C GLU A 11 -14.51 -4.11 -0.29
N PHE A 12 -15.55 -4.47 0.45
CA PHE A 12 -15.42 -5.14 1.74
C PHE A 12 -16.57 -6.12 1.95
N VAL A 13 -16.25 -7.40 2.00
CA VAL A 13 -17.14 -8.50 2.35
C VAL A 13 -16.60 -9.10 3.65
N PRO A 14 -17.26 -8.86 4.80
CA PRO A 14 -16.80 -9.31 6.10
C PRO A 14 -16.43 -10.80 6.08
N THR A 15 -15.30 -11.13 6.71
CA THR A 15 -14.73 -12.50 6.82
C THR A 15 -14.45 -13.25 5.52
N VAL A 16 -14.62 -12.60 4.36
CA VAL A 16 -14.47 -13.23 3.04
C VAL A 16 -13.42 -12.53 2.18
N LYS A 17 -13.53 -11.21 2.00
CA LYS A 17 -12.69 -10.47 1.06
C LYS A 17 -12.66 -8.98 1.39
N ALA A 18 -11.49 -8.36 1.21
CA ALA A 18 -11.38 -6.92 1.09
C ALA A 18 -10.52 -6.54 -0.11
N THR A 19 -10.88 -5.44 -0.78
CA THR A 19 -10.11 -4.86 -1.88
C THR A 19 -9.83 -3.40 -1.54
N ALA A 20 -8.56 -3.01 -1.54
CA ALA A 20 -8.13 -1.63 -1.31
C ALA A 20 -7.27 -1.11 -2.47
N VAL A 21 -7.15 0.22 -2.54
CA VAL A 21 -6.30 0.91 -3.50
C VAL A 21 -5.28 1.77 -2.77
N LYS A 22 -4.07 1.79 -3.32
CA LYS A 22 -2.99 2.71 -2.98
C LYS A 22 -2.58 3.44 -4.26
N ASN A 23 -2.76 4.75 -4.28
CA ASN A 23 -2.26 5.60 -5.33
C ASN A 23 -0.78 5.88 -5.07
N ILE A 24 0.00 5.82 -6.14
CA ILE A 24 1.45 6.02 -6.08
C ILE A 24 1.77 7.34 -6.77
N SER A 25 2.55 8.18 -6.10
CA SER A 25 3.02 9.46 -6.63
C SER A 25 4.53 9.59 -6.48
N LEU A 26 5.20 10.21 -7.46
CA LEU A 26 6.62 10.55 -7.36
C LEU A 26 6.93 11.54 -6.23
N ALA A 27 5.92 12.12 -5.58
CA ALA A 27 6.11 12.91 -4.36
C ALA A 27 6.42 12.07 -3.12
N GLU A 28 6.31 10.73 -3.19
CA GLU A 28 6.55 9.85 -2.05
C GLU A 28 8.04 9.54 -1.86
N GLU A 29 8.57 9.86 -0.67
CA GLU A 29 10.00 9.78 -0.32
C GLU A 29 10.61 8.39 -0.53
N HIS A 30 9.91 7.33 -0.09
CA HIS A 30 10.41 5.95 -0.16
C HIS A 30 10.65 5.44 -1.58
N LEU A 31 10.07 6.06 -2.62
CA LEU A 31 10.36 5.71 -4.01
C LEU A 31 11.77 6.17 -4.43
N HIS A 32 12.28 7.23 -3.83
CA HIS A 32 13.61 7.79 -4.12
C HIS A 32 14.72 7.06 -3.34
N ASP A 33 14.38 6.51 -2.18
CA ASP A 33 15.34 5.81 -1.31
C ASP A 33 15.47 4.30 -1.60
N HIS A 34 14.48 3.71 -2.28
CA HIS A 34 14.45 2.26 -2.51
C HIS A 34 15.37 1.81 -3.65
N TRP A 35 15.35 2.51 -4.79
CA TRP A 35 16.17 2.16 -5.96
C TRP A 35 16.52 3.39 -6.80
N SER A 36 17.72 3.94 -6.63
CA SER A 36 18.26 4.98 -7.50
C SER A 36 18.87 4.29 -8.73
N PRO A 37 18.35 4.40 -9.98
CA PRO A 37 17.70 5.55 -10.65
C PRO A 37 16.24 5.32 -11.10
N TRP A 38 15.54 4.32 -10.56
CA TRP A 38 14.21 3.92 -11.02
C TRP A 38 13.22 3.94 -9.84
N PRO A 39 12.36 4.96 -9.74
CA PRO A 39 11.37 5.01 -8.67
C PRO A 39 10.40 3.83 -8.82
N VAL A 40 10.47 2.90 -7.88
CA VAL A 40 9.68 1.66 -7.87
C VAL A 40 9.13 1.45 -6.48
N MET A 41 7.83 1.17 -6.40
CA MET A 41 7.16 0.84 -5.14
C MET A 41 7.81 -0.40 -4.51
N PRO A 42 8.30 -0.32 -3.27
CA PRO A 42 8.89 -1.48 -2.60
C PRO A 42 7.88 -2.61 -2.44
N ALA A 43 8.27 -3.81 -2.84
CA ALA A 43 7.40 -4.99 -2.73
C ALA A 43 7.04 -5.30 -1.28
N SER A 44 7.95 -5.05 -0.34
CA SER A 44 7.69 -5.16 1.10
C SER A 44 6.54 -4.25 1.56
N LEU A 45 6.46 -3.03 1.04
CA LEU A 45 5.40 -2.09 1.38
C LEU A 45 4.08 -2.44 0.70
N MET A 46 4.12 -3.05 -0.50
CA MET A 46 2.91 -3.63 -1.11
C MET A 46 2.35 -4.78 -0.26
N ILE A 47 3.22 -5.66 0.25
CA ILE A 47 2.81 -6.75 1.16
C ILE A 47 2.25 -6.21 2.46
N GLU A 48 2.88 -5.20 3.06
CA GLU A 48 2.33 -4.52 4.23
C GLU A 48 0.97 -3.89 3.92
N GLY A 49 0.78 -3.26 2.76
CA GLY A 49 -0.54 -2.76 2.33
C GLY A 49 -1.59 -3.86 2.22
N MET A 50 -1.23 -5.05 1.72
CA MET A 50 -2.12 -6.22 1.75
C MET A 50 -2.43 -6.68 3.18
N ALA A 51 -1.42 -6.71 4.06
CA ALA A 51 -1.62 -7.04 5.48
C ALA A 51 -2.54 -6.04 6.17
N GLN A 52 -2.40 -4.74 5.90
CA GLN A 52 -3.30 -3.71 6.43
C GLN A 52 -4.72 -3.80 5.86
N THR A 53 -4.85 -4.15 4.58
CA THR A 53 -6.15 -4.43 3.95
C THR A 53 -6.85 -5.59 4.64
N ALA A 54 -6.11 -6.66 4.96
CA ALA A 54 -6.64 -7.84 5.62
C ALA A 54 -6.80 -7.68 7.14
N GLY A 55 -6.00 -6.84 7.81
CA GLY A 55 -6.04 -6.66 9.26
C GLY A 55 -7.30 -5.94 9.77
N ILE A 56 -8.11 -5.39 8.87
CA ILE A 56 -9.44 -4.84 9.15
C ILE A 56 -10.55 -5.91 9.01
N LEU A 57 -10.28 -7.05 8.36
CA LEU A 57 -11.26 -8.13 8.15
C LEU A 57 -11.68 -8.86 9.44
#